data_AF-A0A0K8J5C5-F1
#
_entry.id   AF-A0A0K8J5C5-F1
#
_cell.length_a   1.000
_cell.length_b   1.000
_cell.length_c   1.000
_cell.angle_alpha   90.00
_cell.angle_beta   90.00
_cell.angle_gamma   90.00
#
_symmetry.space_group_name_H-M   'P 1'
#
loop_
_entity.id
_entity.type
_entity.pdbx_description
1 polymer ?
#
loop_
_entity_poly.entity_id
_entity_poly.type
_entity_poly.pdbx_seq_one_letter_code
_entity_poly.pdbx_strand_id
1 'polypeptide(L)'
;MLIKSLKTTVNTRANKDVEIIYNLFFKNALYSLECIKMNCNNKEPNNYCLVENFTEDETEAETILHILAKGMAAPIHIKDLIEDLSISLTY
;
A
#
# COMPACT_ATOMS: atom_id res chain seq x y z
N MET A 1 0.56 -12.70 10.74
CA MET A 1 1.47 -13.44 9.83
C MET A 1 1.64 -12.59 8.58
N LEU A 2 2.87 -12.33 8.12
CA LEU A 2 3.09 -11.56 6.89
C LEU A 2 2.91 -12.50 5.70
N ILE A 3 2.03 -12.13 4.77
CA ILE A 3 1.60 -13.00 3.67
C ILE A 3 2.31 -12.63 2.38
N LYS A 4 2.43 -11.33 2.07
CA LYS A 4 3.01 -10.90 0.80
C LYS A 4 3.62 -9.51 0.92
N SER A 5 4.77 -9.33 0.27
CA SER A 5 5.42 -8.03 0.14
C SER A 5 5.69 -7.74 -1.32
N LEU A 6 5.23 -6.59 -1.80
CA LEU A 6 5.56 -6.07 -3.13
C LEU A 6 6.37 -4.80 -3.00
N LYS A 7 7.35 -4.66 -3.87
CA LYS A 7 8.23 -3.50 -3.93
C LYS A 7 8.10 -2.84 -5.29
N THR A 8 7.96 -1.53 -5.28
CA THR A 8 7.83 -0.70 -6.47
C THR A 8 8.83 0.44 -6.41
N THR A 9 9.60 0.63 -7.47
CA THR A 9 10.49 1.78 -7.60
C THR A 9 9.81 2.83 -8.44
N VAL A 10 9.64 4.03 -7.90
CA VAL A 10 9.06 5.17 -8.60
C VAL A 10 10.15 6.21 -8.86
N ASN A 11 10.37 6.48 -10.14
CA ASN A 11 11.26 7.54 -10.59
C ASN A 11 10.55 8.89 -10.45
N THR A 12 10.97 9.68 -9.47
CA THR A 12 10.50 11.05 -9.32
C THR A 12 11.30 11.97 -10.24
N ARG A 13 10.69 13.06 -10.73
CA ARG A 13 11.35 14.09 -11.57
C ARG A 13 12.63 14.68 -10.94
N ALA A 14 12.84 14.48 -9.65
CA ALA A 14 13.98 14.98 -8.88
C ALA A 14 15.19 14.01 -8.84
N ASN A 15 15.27 12.99 -9.71
CA ASN A 15 16.41 12.07 -9.78
C ASN A 15 16.71 11.31 -8.47
N LYS A 16 15.65 11.00 -7.71
CA LYS A 16 15.73 10.04 -6.61
C LYS A 16 14.82 8.88 -6.94
N ASP A 17 15.41 7.70 -7.09
CA ASP A 17 14.72 6.42 -7.05
C ASP A 17 14.06 6.31 -5.67
N VAL A 18 12.77 6.63 -5.63
CA VAL A 18 11.98 6.45 -4.41
C VAL A 18 11.47 5.03 -4.44
N GLU A 19 11.78 4.28 -3.41
CA GLU A 19 11.35 2.89 -3.29
C GLU A 19 10.12 2.86 -2.39
N ILE A 20 9.01 2.31 -2.87
CA ILE A 20 7.80 2.11 -2.08
C ILE A 20 7.64 0.60 -1.87
N ILE A 21 7.48 0.22 -0.61
CA ILE A 21 7.29 -1.17 -0.18
C ILE A 21 5.87 -1.28 0.36
N TYR A 22 5.10 -2.22 -0.17
CA TYR A 22 3.76 -2.57 0.27
C TYR A 22 3.79 -3.96 0.91
N ASN A 23 3.40 -4.04 2.18
CA ASN A 23 3.36 -5.27 2.96
C ASN A 23 1.91 -5.60 3.30
N LEU A 24 1.44 -6.74 2.78
CA LEU A 24 0.14 -7.31 3.11
C LEU A 24 0.31 -8.39 4.19
N PHE A 25 -0.43 -8.26 5.28
CA PHE A 25 -0.38 -9.19 6.39
C PHE A 25 -1.76 -9.43 6.98
N PHE A 26 -1.95 -10.64 7.50
CA PHE A 26 -3.19 -11.07 8.11
C PHE A 26 -3.08 -11.06 9.63
N LYS A 27 -4.04 -10.41 10.28
CA LYS A 27 -4.13 -10.20 11.73
C LYS A 27 -5.60 -10.14 12.13
N ASN A 28 -5.97 -10.82 13.22
CA ASN A 28 -7.33 -10.76 13.77
C ASN A 28 -8.45 -11.09 12.77
N ALA A 29 -8.26 -12.13 11.94
CA ALA A 29 -9.18 -12.55 10.89
C ALA A 29 -9.35 -11.54 9.72
N LEU A 30 -8.55 -10.47 9.67
CA LEU A 30 -8.62 -9.45 8.64
C LEU A 30 -7.24 -9.17 8.03
N TYR A 31 -7.23 -8.73 6.79
CA TYR A 31 -6.06 -8.26 6.07
C TYR A 31 -5.77 -6.81 6.41
N SER A 32 -4.48 -6.51 6.53
CA SER A 32 -3.94 -5.19 6.80
C SER A 32 -2.81 -4.92 5.81
N LEU A 33 -2.66 -3.66 5.42
CA LEU A 33 -1.65 -3.22 4.48
C LEU A 33 -0.79 -2.12 5.09
N GLU A 34 0.51 -2.37 5.12
CA GLU A 34 1.53 -1.39 5.46
C GLU A 34 2.20 -0.89 4.17
N CYS A 35 2.49 0.41 4.11
CA CYS A 35 3.22 1.03 3.04
C CYS A 35 4.36 1.90 3.59
N ILE A 36 5.55 1.68 3.04
CA ILE A 36 6.78 2.35 3.47
C ILE A 36 7.46 2.96 2.24
N LYS A 37 7.72 4.26 2.30
CA LYS A 37 8.51 5.00 1.32
C LYS A 37 9.95 5.09 1.81
N MET A 38 10.84 4.36 1.16
CA MET A 38 12.28 4.37 1.37
C MET A 38 12.99 5.37 0.45
N ASN A 39 14.21 5.75 0.81
CA ASN A 39 15.07 6.69 0.06
C ASN A 39 14.49 8.12 -0.09
N CYS A 40 13.60 8.50 0.82
CA CYS A 40 13.02 9.84 0.95
C CYS A 40 13.84 10.70 1.93
N ASN A 41 13.74 12.02 1.81
CA ASN A 41 14.44 12.92 2.73
C ASN A 41 13.69 12.89 4.08
N ASN A 42 14.39 12.69 5.21
CA ASN A 42 13.81 12.60 6.58
C ASN A 42 12.98 13.82 7.03
N LYS A 43 12.82 14.84 6.17
CA LYS A 43 11.97 16.02 6.38
C LYS A 43 10.53 15.85 5.86
N GLU A 44 10.24 14.82 5.07
CA GLU A 44 8.86 14.52 4.66
C GLU A 44 8.15 13.72 5.78
N PRO A 45 7.06 14.23 6.38
CA PRO A 45 6.34 13.53 7.45
C PRO A 45 5.57 12.29 6.98
N ASN A 46 5.56 12.04 5.67
CA ASN A 46 4.57 11.21 4.98
C ASN A 46 5.19 9.97 4.31
N ASN A 47 6.12 9.32 5.01
CA ASN A 47 6.88 8.18 4.45
C ASN A 47 6.33 6.82 4.87
N TYR A 48 5.27 6.79 5.68
CA TYR A 48 4.69 5.59 6.23
C TYR A 48 3.17 5.71 6.25
N CYS A 49 2.48 4.64 5.90
CA CYS A 49 1.03 4.50 6.06
C CYS A 49 0.72 3.06 6.48
N LEU A 50 -0.22 2.91 7.40
CA LEU A 50 -0.75 1.62 7.81
C LEU A 50 -2.27 1.67 7.75
N VAL A 51 -2.84 0.73 7.02
CA VAL A 51 -4.28 0.49 6.96
C VAL A 51 -4.54 -0.87 7.59
N GLU A 52 -5.10 -0.86 8.80
CA GLU A 52 -5.43 -2.08 9.52
C GLU A 52 -6.83 -2.56 9.15
N ASN A 53 -7.00 -3.88 9.06
CA ASN A 53 -8.29 -4.57 9.04
C ASN A 53 -9.24 -4.12 7.91
N PHE A 54 -8.74 -3.98 6.68
CA PHE A 54 -9.52 -3.42 5.57
C PHE A 54 -10.44 -4.43 4.87
N THR A 55 -10.09 -5.72 4.83
CA THR A 55 -10.94 -6.77 4.25
C THR A 55 -10.69 -8.12 4.92
N GLU A 56 -11.67 -9.01 4.89
CA GLU A 56 -11.51 -10.43 5.24
C GLU A 56 -11.20 -11.31 4.01
N ASP A 57 -11.43 -10.78 2.80
CA ASP A 57 -11.28 -11.52 1.55
C ASP A 57 -9.83 -11.46 1.04
N GLU A 58 -9.20 -12.63 0.88
CA GLU A 58 -7.82 -12.76 0.39
C GLU A 58 -7.67 -12.24 -1.04
N THR A 59 -8.66 -12.51 -1.91
CA THR A 59 -8.62 -12.14 -3.32
C THR A 59 -8.70 -10.62 -3.47
N GLU A 60 -9.57 -9.97 -2.70
CA GLU A 60 -9.67 -8.51 -2.62
C GLU A 60 -8.35 -7.91 -2.12
N ALA A 61 -7.80 -8.46 -1.04
CA ALA A 61 -6.55 -8.01 -0.43
C ALA A 61 -5.36 -8.10 -1.40
N GLU A 62 -5.23 -9.21 -2.12
CA GLU A 62 -4.19 -9.38 -3.14
C GLU A 62 -4.38 -8.46 -4.34
N THR A 63 -5.63 -8.27 -4.78
CA THR A 63 -5.98 -7.39 -5.89
C THR A 63 -5.56 -5.96 -5.58
N ILE A 64 -5.90 -5.47 -4.38
CA ILE A 64 -5.51 -4.15 -3.88
C ILE A 64 -3.99 -4.01 -3.83
N LEU A 65 -3.28 -4.99 -3.26
CA LEU A 65 -1.81 -5.00 -3.20
C LEU A 65 -1.19 -4.88 -4.60
N HIS A 66 -1.71 -5.62 -5.59
CA HIS A 66 -1.23 -5.57 -6.96
C HIS A 66 -1.55 -4.25 -7.68
N ILE A 67 -2.71 -3.64 -7.43
CA ILE A 67 -3.07 -2.32 -7.97
C ILE A 67 -2.12 -1.26 -7.42
N LEU A 68 -1.89 -1.28 -6.11
CA LEU A 68 -0.98 -0.36 -5.43
C LEU A 68 0.45 -0.48 -5.94
N ALA A 69 0.96 -1.71 -6.06
CA ALA A 69 2.31 -1.97 -6.56
C ALA A 69 2.52 -1.56 -8.02
N LYS A 70 1.46 -1.40 -8.83
CA LYS A 70 1.58 -0.85 -10.20
C LYS A 70 1.85 0.66 -10.23
N GLY A 71 1.97 1.31 -9.08
CA GLY A 71 2.41 2.71 -8.97
C GLY A 71 1.29 3.72 -8.94
N MET A 72 0.07 3.31 -8.58
CA MET A 72 -1.09 4.21 -8.55
C MET A 72 -1.15 5.14 -7.32
N ALA A 73 -0.45 4.85 -6.22
CA ALA A 73 -0.58 5.65 -4.99
C ALA A 73 0.69 5.76 -4.14
N ALA A 74 1.00 7.00 -3.74
CA ALA A 74 1.93 7.30 -2.66
C ALA A 74 1.30 6.96 -1.28
N PRO A 75 2.09 6.74 -0.21
CA PRO A 75 1.61 6.30 1.10
C PRO A 75 0.42 7.10 1.64
N ILE A 76 0.38 8.40 1.39
CA ILE A 76 -0.66 9.32 1.88
C ILE A 76 -2.06 9.05 1.30
N HIS A 77 -2.15 8.45 0.11
CA HIS A 77 -3.42 8.24 -0.59
C HIS A 77 -3.90 6.79 -0.49
N ILE A 78 -3.15 5.92 0.21
CA ILE A 78 -3.46 4.50 0.26
C ILE A 78 -4.75 4.24 1.01
N LYS A 79 -5.02 4.98 2.07
CA LYS A 79 -6.26 4.84 2.82
C LYS A 79 -7.47 5.21 1.95
N ASP A 80 -7.46 6.38 1.33
CA ASP A 80 -8.53 6.82 0.42
C ASP A 80 -8.72 5.85 -0.75
N LEU A 81 -7.63 5.34 -1.33
CA LEU A 81 -7.69 4.42 -2.44
C LEU A 81 -8.22 3.04 -2.04
N ILE A 82 -7.87 2.53 -0.85
CA ILE A 82 -8.44 1.27 -0.34
C ILE A 82 -9.93 1.44 -0.10
N GLU A 83 -10.37 2.55 0.50
CA GLU A 83 -11.80 2.83 0.70
C GLU A 83 -12.55 2.90 -0.64
N ASP A 84 -11.99 3.57 -1.65
CA ASP A 84 -12.59 3.67 -3.00
C ASP A 84 -12.61 2.32 -3.75
N LEU A 85 -11.55 1.52 -3.64
CA LEU A 85 -11.44 0.21 -4.28
C LEU A 85 -12.37 -0.82 -3.64
N SER A 86 -12.49 -0.85 -2.31
CA SER A 86 -13.42 -1.76 -1.63
C SER A 86 -14.88 -1.45 -1.97
N ILE A 87 -15.24 -0.17 -2.16
CA ILE A 87 -16.57 0.19 -2.67
C ILE A 87 -16.74 -0.30 -4.12
N SER A 88 -15.71 -0.15 -4.95
CA SER A 88 -15.77 -0.52 -6.38
C SER A 88 -15.79 -2.03 -6.63
N LEU A 89 -15.23 -2.85 -5.75
CA LEU A 89 -15.19 -4.33 -5.86
C LEU A 89 -16.48 -5.01 -5.36
N THR A 90 -17.43 -4.26 -4.80
CA THR A 90 -18.69 -4.76 -4.24
C THR A 90 -19.88 -4.68 -5.22
N TYR A 91 -19.65 -4.33 -6.49
CA TYR A 91 -20.70 -4.16 -7.53
C TYR A 91 -20.59 -5.13 -8.70
#